data_AF-A0A8S9DT43-F1
#
_entry.id   AF-A0A8S9DT43-F1
#
_cell.length_a   1.000
_cell.length_b   1.000
_cell.length_c   1.000
_cell.angle_alpha   90.00
_cell.angle_beta   90.00
_cell.angle_gamma   90.00
#
_symmetry.space_group_name_H-M   'P 1'
#
loop_
_entity.id
_entity.type
_entity.pdbx_description
1 polymer ?
#
loop_
_entity_poly.entity_id
_entity_poly.type
_entity_poly.pdbx_seq_one_letter_code
_entity_poly.pdbx_strand_id
1 'polypeptide(L)'
;MLRPYVLKDVFIQFFDINSTPTVLNEQKIQVSKTRYKFLTSKNRYEKFQSSEEKILTDHFLIQRYIDNRLRESEVWKRYMQTVADTQPEYWKRQVPFYVRLRKHELSLSGQLKEDDKKIKVDSYLMLNSLGWSVRMEIRLKKDFTPAELRDQIDIFRDPARNPFELNGESYSLKEIFKLYKDTLLKDGFLPADHGTRPSFWNLAFVNTPGVSGVLTPVDKMRLLDLGSLVKVLFPKHGAITFRPEEGVNKPQIPNLTTTVFGEDLTNFSITNFNAGTFTFMQDTIYQPNLEAQVMCYAKNVCDCTWLCEQWINYKKLAVTATSTPQVNNLVKDGFAALKGLENHLRNETCQAFFASHKKF
;
A
#
# COMPACT_ATOMS: atom_id res chain seq x y z
N MET A 1 0.82 5.19 -37.96
CA MET A 1 -0.06 4.72 -36.87
C MET A 1 0.74 4.66 -35.59
N LEU A 2 0.28 5.26 -34.49
CA LEU A 2 0.89 5.08 -33.17
C LEU A 2 0.59 3.65 -32.69
N ARG A 3 1.62 2.93 -32.23
CA ARG A 3 1.46 1.59 -31.66
C ARG A 3 0.73 1.68 -30.31
N PRO A 4 -0.16 0.74 -29.98
CA PRO A 4 -0.80 0.69 -28.66
C PRO A 4 0.27 0.53 -27.56
N TYR A 5 -0.02 1.08 -26.36
CA TYR A 5 0.86 0.95 -25.20
C TYR A 5 1.04 -0.52 -24.83
N VAL A 6 2.29 -0.91 -24.59
CA VAL A 6 2.64 -2.23 -24.07
C VAL A 6 3.22 -2.03 -22.68
N LEU A 7 2.56 -2.57 -21.66
CA LEU A 7 2.96 -2.48 -20.26
C LEU A 7 3.82 -3.68 -19.95
N LYS A 8 5.07 -3.47 -19.49
CA LYS A 8 6.05 -4.56 -19.40
C LYS A 8 6.42 -4.97 -17.99
N ASP A 9 6.32 -4.02 -17.06
CA ASP A 9 6.55 -4.26 -15.66
C ASP A 9 5.35 -3.72 -14.90
N VAL A 10 4.63 -4.63 -14.28
CA VAL A 10 3.39 -4.36 -13.59
C VAL A 10 3.61 -4.69 -12.14
N PHE A 11 3.55 -3.67 -11.28
CA PHE A 11 3.60 -3.83 -9.84
C PHE A 11 2.24 -3.51 -9.25
N ILE A 12 1.72 -4.48 -8.50
CA ILE A 12 0.36 -4.46 -7.97
C ILE A 12 0.46 -4.65 -6.47
N GLN A 13 -0.18 -3.78 -5.71
CA GLN A 13 -0.28 -3.90 -4.27
C GLN A 13 -1.74 -3.85 -3.85
N PHE A 14 -2.14 -4.79 -3.01
CA PHE A 14 -3.44 -4.81 -2.36
C PHE A 14 -3.24 -4.69 -0.87
N PHE A 15 -4.09 -3.92 -0.21
CA PHE A 15 -4.11 -3.90 1.24
C PHE A 15 -5.49 -3.54 1.78
N ASP A 16 -5.71 -3.92 3.03
CA ASP A 16 -6.83 -3.48 3.85
C ASP A 16 -6.32 -2.60 5.01
N ILE A 17 -7.23 -2.03 5.79
CA ILE A 17 -6.89 -1.18 6.93
C ILE A 17 -7.89 -1.49 8.03
N ASN A 18 -7.43 -2.14 9.10
CA ASN A 18 -8.27 -2.54 10.22
C ASN A 18 -7.77 -1.86 11.49
N SER A 19 -8.47 -0.82 11.95
CA SER A 19 -8.11 -0.06 13.15
C SER A 19 -8.90 -0.51 14.36
N THR A 20 -8.28 -0.47 15.53
CA THR A 20 -8.92 -0.80 16.81
C THR A 20 -9.42 0.46 17.51
N PRO A 21 -10.56 0.42 18.22
CA PRO A 21 -11.16 1.61 18.81
C PRO A 21 -10.42 2.18 20.03
N THR A 22 -9.54 1.40 20.64
CA THR A 22 -8.64 1.87 21.69
C THR A 22 -7.25 1.35 21.40
N VAL A 23 -6.23 2.01 21.96
CA VAL A 23 -4.91 1.38 22.11
C VAL A 23 -5.12 0.05 22.82
N LEU A 24 -4.47 -1.00 22.35
CA LEU A 24 -4.49 -2.28 23.05
C LEU A 24 -3.90 -2.06 24.45
N ASN A 25 -4.69 -2.26 25.49
CA ASN A 25 -4.22 -2.24 26.87
C ASN A 25 -4.11 -3.68 27.40
N GLU A 26 -3.45 -3.85 28.55
CA GLU A 26 -3.23 -5.18 29.11
C GLU A 26 -4.54 -5.92 29.35
N GLN A 27 -5.63 -5.24 29.75
CA GLN A 27 -6.96 -5.85 29.95
C GLN A 27 -7.57 -6.40 28.66
N LYS A 28 -7.40 -5.73 27.50
CA LYS A 28 -7.87 -6.24 26.21
C LYS A 28 -6.98 -7.35 25.62
N ILE A 29 -5.72 -7.41 26.04
CA ILE A 29 -4.76 -8.49 25.74
C ILE A 29 -4.71 -9.57 26.83
N GLN A 30 -5.49 -9.47 27.91
CA GLN A 30 -5.58 -10.51 28.97
C GLN A 30 -6.17 -11.82 28.44
N VAL A 31 -6.87 -11.79 27.31
CA VAL A 31 -7.41 -12.99 26.64
C VAL A 31 -6.51 -13.45 25.48
N SER A 32 -5.51 -12.66 25.09
CA SER A 32 -4.49 -13.10 24.13
C SER A 32 -3.39 -13.85 24.87
N LYS A 33 -2.97 -15.00 24.31
CA LYS A 33 -1.76 -15.71 24.76
C LYS A 33 -0.61 -14.69 24.92
N THR A 34 0.33 -14.94 25.84
CA THR A 34 1.47 -14.06 26.21
C THR A 34 2.24 -13.39 25.06
N ARG A 35 2.11 -13.89 23.83
CA ARG A 35 2.87 -13.53 22.63
C ARG A 35 2.55 -12.15 22.04
N TYR A 36 1.40 -11.52 22.31
CA TYR A 36 1.07 -10.16 21.81
C TYR A 36 1.24 -9.05 22.86
N LYS A 37 1.73 -9.38 24.06
CA LYS A 37 1.93 -8.42 25.16
C LYS A 37 2.87 -7.27 24.84
N PHE A 38 3.66 -7.35 23.77
CA PHE A 38 4.52 -6.26 23.32
C PHE A 38 3.72 -5.07 22.74
N LEU A 39 2.47 -5.27 22.33
CA LEU A 39 1.59 -4.23 21.78
C LEU A 39 0.88 -3.39 22.86
N THR A 40 0.97 -3.75 24.15
CA THR A 40 0.11 -3.15 25.19
C THR A 40 0.68 -1.91 25.88
N SER A 41 1.97 -1.66 25.72
CA SER A 41 2.67 -0.60 26.47
C SER A 41 3.85 -0.08 25.68
N LYS A 42 4.14 1.22 25.86
CA LYS A 42 5.29 1.89 25.26
C LYS A 42 6.59 1.09 25.48
N ASN A 43 6.92 0.76 26.73
CA ASN A 43 8.20 0.12 27.05
C ASN A 43 8.41 -1.22 26.34
N ARG A 44 7.38 -2.07 26.25
CA ARG A 44 7.52 -3.36 25.56
C ARG A 44 7.56 -3.19 24.04
N TYR A 45 6.81 -2.25 23.50
CA TYR A 45 6.79 -1.93 22.07
C TYR A 45 8.15 -1.43 21.60
N GLU A 46 8.70 -0.44 22.30
CA GLU A 46 10.01 0.15 22.00
C GLU A 46 11.12 -0.90 22.13
N LYS A 47 11.09 -1.70 23.21
CA LYS A 47 12.06 -2.78 23.42
C LYS A 47 12.07 -3.78 22.27
N PHE A 48 10.90 -4.19 21.78
CA PHE A 48 10.82 -5.19 20.71
C PHE A 48 11.12 -4.61 19.33
N GLN A 49 10.75 -3.35 19.04
CA GLN A 49 11.15 -2.69 17.79
C GLN A 49 12.66 -2.46 17.69
N SER A 50 13.31 -2.25 18.84
CA SER A 50 14.74 -1.99 18.92
C SER A 50 15.60 -3.26 19.00
N SER A 51 14.99 -4.46 19.10
CA SER A 51 15.71 -5.72 19.19
C SER A 51 15.64 -6.53 17.89
N GLU A 52 16.64 -7.39 17.65
CA GLU A 52 16.59 -8.37 16.55
C GLU A 52 15.75 -9.61 16.92
N GLU A 53 15.08 -9.57 18.06
CA GLU A 53 14.25 -10.66 18.55
C GLU A 53 13.10 -10.93 17.57
N LYS A 54 12.72 -12.20 17.49
CA LYS A 54 11.61 -12.67 16.66
C LYS A 54 10.66 -13.43 17.56
N ILE A 55 9.38 -13.09 17.49
CA ILE A 55 8.34 -13.85 18.19
C ILE A 55 7.82 -14.90 17.23
N LEU A 56 8.02 -16.16 17.60
CA LEU A 56 7.40 -17.30 16.92
C LEU A 56 6.11 -17.64 17.63
N THR A 57 4.99 -17.54 16.90
CA THR A 57 3.73 -18.12 17.33
C THR A 57 3.57 -19.51 16.71
N ASP A 58 2.40 -20.13 16.89
CA ASP A 58 2.13 -21.43 16.30
C ASP A 58 2.02 -21.29 14.77
N HIS A 59 1.58 -20.12 14.29
CA HIS A 59 1.27 -19.87 12.88
C HIS A 59 2.06 -18.71 12.23
N PHE A 60 2.58 -17.77 13.01
CA PHE A 60 3.26 -16.56 12.55
C PHE A 60 4.72 -16.47 13.03
N LEU A 61 5.49 -15.76 12.21
CA LEU A 61 6.75 -15.13 12.57
C LEU A 61 6.51 -13.62 12.65
N ILE A 62 6.68 -13.04 13.84
CA ILE A 62 6.54 -11.62 14.10
C ILE A 62 7.93 -11.03 14.33
N GLN A 63 8.23 -9.93 13.63
CA GLN A 63 9.52 -9.27 13.67
C GLN A 63 9.35 -7.77 13.70
N ARG A 64 10.36 -7.04 14.16
CA ARG A 64 10.44 -5.60 13.94
C ARG A 64 10.32 -5.24 12.46
N TYR A 65 9.81 -4.06 12.16
CA TYR A 65 9.78 -3.59 10.78
C TYR A 65 11.18 -3.14 10.39
N ILE A 66 11.84 -4.02 9.64
CA ILE A 66 13.28 -4.02 9.36
C ILE A 66 13.80 -2.63 8.99
N ASP A 67 14.91 -2.19 9.59
CA ASP A 67 15.51 -0.87 9.36
C ASP A 67 15.75 -0.57 7.87
N ASN A 68 16.18 -1.58 7.08
CA ASN A 68 16.35 -1.40 5.64
C ASN A 68 15.03 -1.05 4.94
N ARG A 69 13.91 -1.68 5.34
CA ARG A 69 12.57 -1.33 4.79
C ARG A 69 12.13 0.07 5.21
N LEU A 70 12.44 0.48 6.44
CA LEU A 70 12.21 1.87 6.90
C LEU A 70 13.06 2.88 6.14
N ARG A 71 14.30 2.53 5.79
CA ARG A 71 15.25 3.41 5.08
C ARG A 71 14.98 3.49 3.58
N GLU A 72 14.45 2.43 2.99
CA GLU A 72 14.12 2.33 1.56
C GLU A 72 12.76 2.97 1.20
N SER A 73 11.83 3.07 2.16
CA SER A 73 10.60 3.84 2.00
C SER A 73 10.86 5.30 2.40
N GLU A 74 10.73 6.23 1.44
CA GLU A 74 10.86 7.65 1.73
C GLU A 74 9.80 8.09 2.75
N VAL A 75 8.59 7.53 2.66
CA VAL A 75 7.51 7.79 3.61
C VAL A 75 7.93 7.42 5.03
N TRP A 76 8.37 6.18 5.26
CA TRP A 76 8.77 5.76 6.60
C TRP A 76 10.00 6.52 7.10
N LYS A 77 11.00 6.72 6.24
CA LYS A 77 12.20 7.50 6.57
C LYS A 77 11.84 8.90 7.04
N ARG A 78 11.02 9.62 6.27
CA ARG A 78 10.60 10.99 6.62
C ARG A 78 9.70 11.00 7.84
N TYR A 79 8.75 10.07 7.94
CA TYR A 79 7.82 9.98 9.05
C TYR A 79 8.54 9.80 10.39
N MET A 80 9.59 8.97 10.41
CA MET A 80 10.45 8.79 11.58
C MET A 80 11.29 10.02 11.93
N GLN A 81 11.63 10.86 10.95
CA GLN A 81 12.44 12.09 11.12
C GLN A 81 11.62 13.33 11.52
N THR A 82 10.29 13.23 11.63
CA THR A 82 9.42 14.38 11.96
C THR A 82 9.50 14.84 13.43
N VAL A 83 10.36 14.24 14.25
CA VAL A 83 10.72 14.73 15.60
C VAL A 83 12.21 15.00 15.68
N ALA A 84 12.59 16.04 16.43
CA ALA A 84 13.97 16.53 16.55
C ALA A 84 14.89 15.68 17.44
N ASP A 85 14.42 14.55 17.98
CA ASP A 85 15.17 13.76 18.95
C ASP A 85 16.11 12.74 18.28
N THR A 86 17.23 12.46 18.96
CA THR A 86 18.31 11.57 18.49
C THR A 86 17.95 10.08 18.47
N GLN A 87 16.75 9.69 18.91
CA GLN A 87 16.28 8.30 18.93
C GLN A 87 14.88 8.17 18.32
N PRO A 88 14.63 7.16 17.47
CA PRO A 88 13.32 6.93 16.87
C PRO A 88 12.27 6.57 17.93
N GLU A 89 11.17 7.33 18.02
CA GLU A 89 10.04 7.02 18.91
C GLU A 89 9.01 6.10 18.20
N TYR A 90 9.21 4.78 18.25
CA TYR A 90 8.37 3.82 17.52
C TYR A 90 6.93 3.77 18.05
N TRP A 91 6.72 3.95 19.35
CA TRP A 91 5.39 3.93 19.95
C TRP A 91 4.54 5.13 19.53
N LYS A 92 5.08 6.35 19.58
CA LYS A 92 4.30 7.55 19.17
C LYS A 92 3.94 7.49 17.69
N ARG A 93 4.83 6.95 16.87
CA ARG A 93 4.68 6.79 15.43
C ARG A 93 3.90 5.52 15.06
N GLN A 94 3.67 4.62 16.01
CA GLN A 94 2.97 3.35 15.79
C GLN A 94 3.55 2.58 14.60
N VAL A 95 4.89 2.59 14.49
CA VAL A 95 5.62 1.87 13.44
C VAL A 95 5.23 0.40 13.53
N PRO A 96 4.70 -0.21 12.47
CA PRO A 96 4.17 -1.56 12.54
C PRO A 96 5.26 -2.58 12.80
N PHE A 97 4.86 -3.76 13.19
CA PHE A 97 5.64 -4.99 13.14
C PHE A 97 5.34 -5.71 11.85
N TYR A 98 6.35 -6.43 11.36
CA TYR A 98 6.25 -7.26 10.19
C TYR A 98 5.87 -8.69 10.58
N VAL A 99 4.76 -9.19 10.04
CA VAL A 99 4.21 -10.50 10.38
C VAL A 99 4.06 -11.35 9.13
N ARG A 100 4.60 -12.56 9.14
CA ARG A 100 4.47 -13.55 8.06
C ARG A 100 3.97 -14.89 8.58
N LEU A 101 3.22 -15.61 7.76
CA LEU A 101 2.89 -17.01 8.01
C LEU A 101 4.17 -17.86 8.11
N ARG A 102 4.21 -18.86 8.99
CA ARG A 102 5.37 -19.73 9.19
C ARG A 102 5.70 -20.60 7.99
N LYS A 103 4.68 -21.01 7.23
CA LYS A 103 4.79 -21.69 5.93
C LYS A 103 4.17 -20.75 4.90
N HIS A 104 5.01 -20.15 4.06
CA HIS A 104 4.61 -19.07 3.17
C HIS A 104 5.19 -19.26 1.78
N GLU A 105 4.63 -20.24 1.06
CA GLU A 105 4.91 -20.47 -0.36
C GLU A 105 3.72 -19.98 -1.16
N LEU A 106 3.73 -18.69 -1.53
CA LEU A 106 2.66 -18.03 -2.27
C LEU A 106 3.05 -17.83 -3.74
N SER A 107 2.20 -18.29 -4.65
CA SER A 107 2.36 -18.09 -6.09
C SER A 107 1.03 -17.80 -6.78
N LEU A 108 1.07 -17.51 -8.08
CA LEU A 108 -0.13 -17.48 -8.92
C LEU A 108 -0.48 -18.91 -9.39
N SER A 109 -1.77 -19.17 -9.62
CA SER A 109 -2.28 -20.48 -10.03
C SER A 109 -2.56 -20.58 -11.54
N GLY A 110 -2.57 -21.80 -12.07
CA GLY A 110 -3.03 -22.11 -13.43
C GLY A 110 -2.28 -21.35 -14.54
N GLN A 111 -3.02 -20.81 -15.51
CA GLN A 111 -2.47 -20.06 -16.66
C GLN A 111 -1.73 -18.77 -16.26
N LEU A 112 -1.87 -18.32 -15.01
CA LEU A 112 -1.15 -17.16 -14.48
C LEU A 112 0.28 -17.50 -14.05
N LYS A 113 0.64 -18.78 -13.99
CA LYS A 113 1.96 -19.28 -13.60
C LYS A 113 3.00 -19.21 -14.73
N GLU A 114 2.61 -18.84 -15.95
CA GLU A 114 3.53 -18.84 -17.08
C GLU A 114 4.77 -17.97 -16.79
N ASP A 115 5.92 -18.64 -16.72
CA ASP A 115 7.26 -18.11 -16.50
C ASP A 115 7.54 -17.61 -15.06
N ASP A 116 7.56 -18.53 -14.08
CA ASP A 116 7.83 -18.32 -12.64
C ASP A 116 9.02 -17.38 -12.33
N LYS A 117 10.02 -17.25 -13.22
CA LYS A 117 11.16 -16.35 -13.04
C LYS A 117 10.80 -14.86 -13.17
N LYS A 118 9.69 -14.54 -13.84
CA LYS A 118 9.23 -13.17 -14.14
C LYS A 118 8.10 -12.70 -13.22
N ILE A 119 7.58 -13.60 -12.38
CA ILE A 119 6.47 -13.34 -11.47
C ILE A 119 6.99 -13.42 -10.04
N LYS A 120 6.69 -12.40 -9.24
CA LYS A 120 6.96 -12.42 -7.79
C LYS A 120 5.67 -12.09 -7.06
N VAL A 121 5.31 -12.93 -6.11
CA VAL A 121 4.16 -12.71 -5.24
C VAL A 121 4.64 -12.80 -3.79
N ASP A 122 4.24 -11.84 -2.98
CA ASP A 122 4.47 -11.87 -1.55
C ASP A 122 3.22 -11.40 -0.81
N SER A 123 3.06 -11.85 0.43
CA SER A 123 2.07 -11.29 1.33
C SER A 123 2.58 -11.29 2.75
N TYR A 124 2.09 -10.35 3.52
CA TYR A 124 2.48 -10.14 4.90
C TYR A 124 1.42 -9.31 5.62
N LEU A 125 1.56 -9.23 6.93
CA LEU A 125 0.71 -8.42 7.77
C LEU A 125 1.53 -7.35 8.49
N MET A 126 1.02 -6.12 8.48
CA MET A 126 1.52 -5.00 9.26
C MET A 126 0.69 -4.91 10.54
N LEU A 127 1.32 -5.01 11.71
CA LEU A 127 0.65 -5.06 13.02
C LEU A 127 1.16 -3.96 13.95
N ASN A 128 0.30 -3.15 14.56
CA ASN A 128 0.69 -2.22 15.62
C ASN A 128 -0.36 -2.20 16.75
N SER A 129 -0.21 -1.29 17.71
CA SER A 129 -1.17 -1.20 18.82
C SER A 129 -2.48 -0.51 18.44
N LEU A 130 -2.55 0.07 17.23
CA LEU A 130 -3.75 0.70 16.68
C LEU A 130 -4.53 -0.23 15.74
N GLY A 131 -4.01 -1.42 15.42
CA GLY A 131 -4.65 -2.34 14.50
C GLY A 131 -3.68 -3.09 13.60
N TRP A 132 -4.20 -3.54 12.45
CA TRP A 132 -3.49 -4.42 11.55
C TRP A 132 -3.94 -4.25 10.09
N SER A 133 -3.11 -4.72 9.17
CA SER A 133 -3.37 -4.68 7.74
C SER A 133 -2.67 -5.83 7.06
N VAL A 134 -3.39 -6.57 6.23
CA VAL A 134 -2.82 -7.54 5.29
C VAL A 134 -2.42 -6.79 4.04
N ARG A 135 -1.20 -7.05 3.58
CA ARG A 135 -0.65 -6.52 2.35
C ARG A 135 -0.22 -7.66 1.46
N MET A 136 -0.51 -7.51 0.18
CA MET A 136 -0.10 -8.43 -0.85
C MET A 136 0.53 -7.64 -1.99
N GLU A 137 1.64 -8.15 -2.50
CA GLU A 137 2.43 -7.53 -3.56
C GLU A 137 2.60 -8.55 -4.68
N ILE A 138 2.24 -8.16 -5.90
CA ILE A 138 2.42 -8.95 -7.11
C ILE A 138 3.26 -8.12 -8.06
N ARG A 139 4.25 -8.77 -8.66
CA ARG A 139 5.02 -8.21 -9.75
C ARG A 139 4.98 -9.13 -10.95
N LEU A 140 4.63 -8.57 -12.10
CA LEU A 140 4.53 -9.27 -13.37
C LEU A 140 5.48 -8.59 -14.37
N LYS A 141 6.55 -9.27 -14.76
CA LYS A 141 7.48 -8.81 -15.80
C LYS A 141 7.16 -9.46 -17.14
N LYS A 142 6.09 -9.02 -17.80
CA LYS A 142 5.70 -9.47 -19.14
C LYS A 142 4.97 -8.37 -19.88
N ASP A 143 4.88 -8.51 -21.19
CA ASP A 143 4.19 -7.56 -22.06
C ASP A 143 2.67 -7.75 -21.91
N PHE A 144 1.96 -6.66 -21.61
CA PHE A 144 0.51 -6.59 -21.56
C PHE A 144 0.00 -5.44 -22.42
N THR A 145 -1.03 -5.70 -23.19
CA THR A 145 -1.98 -4.67 -23.61
C THR A 145 -2.81 -4.20 -22.41
N PRO A 146 -3.40 -2.98 -22.45
CA PRO A 146 -4.32 -2.53 -21.41
C PRO A 146 -5.51 -3.47 -21.19
N ALA A 147 -5.97 -4.16 -22.23
CA ALA A 147 -7.06 -5.13 -22.16
C ALA A 147 -6.64 -6.40 -21.39
N GLU A 148 -5.52 -7.02 -21.76
CA GLU A 148 -5.01 -8.22 -21.07
C GLU A 148 -4.73 -7.95 -19.59
N LEU A 149 -4.16 -6.78 -19.29
CA LEU A 149 -3.93 -6.37 -17.91
C LEU A 149 -5.25 -6.17 -17.16
N ARG A 150 -6.26 -5.57 -17.79
CA ARG A 150 -7.57 -5.43 -17.17
C ARG A 150 -8.17 -6.80 -16.86
N ASP A 151 -8.13 -7.73 -17.79
CA ASP A 151 -8.61 -9.10 -17.57
C ASP A 151 -7.86 -9.77 -16.42
N GLN A 152 -6.55 -9.56 -16.34
CA GLN A 152 -5.72 -10.03 -15.22
C GLN A 152 -6.15 -9.45 -13.86
N ILE A 153 -6.40 -8.14 -13.80
CA ILE A 153 -6.89 -7.46 -12.59
C ILE A 153 -8.31 -7.91 -12.23
N ASP A 154 -9.17 -8.10 -13.22
CA ASP A 154 -10.54 -8.58 -13.03
C ASP A 154 -10.55 -10.02 -12.48
N ILE A 155 -9.62 -10.88 -12.91
CA ILE A 155 -9.41 -12.22 -12.30
C ILE A 155 -9.04 -12.11 -10.81
N PHE A 156 -8.18 -11.16 -10.41
CA PHE A 156 -7.84 -10.96 -9.00
C PHE A 156 -9.02 -10.42 -8.17
N ARG A 157 -9.94 -9.69 -8.79
CA ARG A 157 -11.11 -9.08 -8.14
C ARG A 157 -12.29 -10.04 -8.03
N ASP A 158 -12.38 -11.03 -8.90
CA ASP A 158 -13.49 -11.97 -8.95
C ASP A 158 -13.42 -12.96 -7.76
N PRO A 159 -14.37 -12.90 -6.81
CA PRO A 159 -14.38 -13.81 -5.67
C PRO A 159 -14.69 -15.27 -6.04
N ALA A 160 -15.17 -15.55 -7.26
CA ALA A 160 -15.38 -16.90 -7.75
C ALA A 160 -14.10 -17.52 -8.36
N ARG A 161 -13.01 -16.74 -8.47
CA ARG A 161 -11.73 -17.19 -8.99
C ARG A 161 -10.73 -17.37 -7.85
N ASN A 162 -9.89 -18.40 -7.98
CA ASN A 162 -8.81 -18.71 -7.04
C ASN A 162 -7.44 -18.57 -7.72
N PRO A 163 -7.00 -17.32 -8.02
CA PRO A 163 -5.78 -17.07 -8.78
C PRO A 163 -4.49 -17.25 -7.95
N PHE A 164 -4.60 -17.55 -6.66
CA PHE A 164 -3.46 -17.71 -5.76
C PHE A 164 -3.33 -19.15 -5.29
N GLU A 165 -2.10 -19.62 -5.16
CA GLU A 165 -1.77 -20.89 -4.52
C GLU A 165 -0.88 -20.59 -3.31
N LEU A 166 -1.29 -21.06 -2.13
CA LEU A 166 -0.53 -20.92 -0.90
C LEU A 166 -0.31 -22.30 -0.29
N ASN A 167 0.96 -22.72 -0.22
CA ASN A 167 1.36 -24.05 0.26
C ASN A 167 0.62 -25.20 -0.45
N GLY A 168 0.38 -25.08 -1.75
CA GLY A 168 -0.30 -26.09 -2.59
C GLY A 168 -1.83 -26.03 -2.60
N GLU A 169 -2.45 -25.12 -1.84
CA GLU A 169 -3.90 -24.93 -1.81
C GLU A 169 -4.30 -23.66 -2.57
N SER A 170 -5.42 -23.71 -3.31
CA SER A 170 -5.90 -22.60 -4.13
C SER A 170 -6.82 -21.66 -3.35
N TYR A 171 -6.56 -20.36 -3.46
CA TYR A 171 -7.27 -19.30 -2.75
C TYR A 171 -7.67 -18.15 -3.67
N SER A 172 -8.84 -17.56 -3.41
CA SER A 172 -9.21 -16.21 -3.87
C SER A 172 -8.47 -15.14 -3.06
N LEU A 173 -8.46 -13.90 -3.57
CA LEU A 173 -7.87 -12.76 -2.85
C LEU A 173 -8.50 -12.56 -1.47
N LYS A 174 -9.84 -12.69 -1.41
CA LYS A 174 -10.61 -12.59 -0.17
C LYS A 174 -10.22 -13.67 0.83
N GLU A 175 -10.01 -14.90 0.37
CA GLU A 175 -9.66 -16.00 1.26
C GLU A 175 -8.24 -15.87 1.82
N ILE A 176 -7.27 -15.34 1.06
CA ILE A 176 -5.95 -15.00 1.59
C ILE A 176 -6.07 -13.99 2.75
N PHE A 177 -6.84 -12.92 2.57
CA PHE A 177 -7.04 -11.90 3.63
C PHE A 177 -7.76 -12.50 4.84
N LYS A 178 -8.79 -13.31 4.60
CA LYS A 178 -9.49 -14.05 5.66
C LYS A 178 -8.56 -15.02 6.40
N LEU A 179 -7.64 -15.69 5.72
CA LEU A 179 -6.68 -16.60 6.32
C LEU A 179 -5.80 -15.87 7.35
N TYR A 180 -5.26 -14.70 7.00
CA TYR A 180 -4.49 -13.88 7.95
C TYR A 180 -5.32 -13.47 9.17
N LYS A 181 -6.56 -13.00 8.95
CA LYS A 181 -7.47 -12.64 10.05
C LYS A 181 -7.74 -13.82 10.98
N ASP A 182 -8.17 -14.94 10.42
CA ASP A 182 -8.52 -16.14 11.18
C ASP A 182 -7.30 -16.67 11.94
N THR A 183 -6.10 -16.54 11.35
CA THR A 183 -4.84 -16.94 11.99
C THR A 183 -4.47 -16.00 13.15
N LEU A 184 -4.67 -14.69 13.01
CA LEU A 184 -4.52 -13.73 14.12
C LEU A 184 -5.44 -14.10 15.30
N LEU A 185 -6.71 -14.39 15.02
CA LEU A 185 -7.67 -14.82 16.03
C LEU A 185 -7.25 -16.14 16.71
N LYS A 186 -6.82 -17.15 15.93
CA LYS A 186 -6.32 -18.44 16.45
C LYS A 186 -5.10 -18.28 17.36
N ASP A 187 -4.22 -17.32 17.04
CA ASP A 187 -3.06 -16.99 17.87
C ASP A 187 -3.40 -16.14 19.10
N GLY A 188 -4.66 -15.73 19.24
CA GLY A 188 -5.19 -15.00 20.40
C GLY A 188 -5.28 -13.49 20.21
N PHE A 189 -5.03 -12.95 19.02
CA PHE A 189 -5.22 -11.52 18.74
C PHE A 189 -6.71 -11.21 18.48
N LEU A 190 -7.48 -11.07 19.56
CA LEU A 190 -8.93 -10.84 19.52
C LEU A 190 -9.43 -9.62 18.74
N PRO A 191 -8.69 -8.49 18.62
CA PRO A 191 -9.17 -7.34 17.86
C PRO A 191 -9.32 -7.58 16.35
N ALA A 192 -8.99 -8.77 15.83
CA ALA A 192 -9.17 -9.16 14.43
C ALA A 192 -10.57 -9.73 14.14
N ASP A 193 -11.64 -9.02 14.52
CA ASP A 193 -13.02 -9.46 14.29
C ASP A 193 -13.56 -9.07 12.89
N HIS A 194 -13.13 -7.94 12.34
CA HIS A 194 -13.46 -7.43 11.00
C HIS A 194 -12.30 -7.57 9.99
N GLY A 195 -12.53 -7.25 8.71
CA GLY A 195 -11.49 -7.28 7.66
C GLY A 195 -11.31 -8.63 6.96
N THR A 196 -11.81 -8.78 5.74
CA THR A 196 -11.65 -10.03 4.95
C THR A 196 -11.33 -9.80 3.49
N ARG A 197 -11.16 -8.54 3.07
CA ARG A 197 -10.94 -8.18 1.67
C ARG A 197 -10.10 -6.92 1.58
N PRO A 198 -9.27 -6.76 0.55
CA PRO A 198 -8.57 -5.51 0.31
C PRO A 198 -9.56 -4.38 0.05
N SER A 199 -9.28 -3.21 0.62
CA SER A 199 -10.02 -1.98 0.38
C SER A 199 -9.28 -1.05 -0.59
N PHE A 200 -7.97 -1.27 -0.77
CA PHE A 200 -7.11 -0.41 -1.58
C PHE A 200 -6.29 -1.20 -2.60
N TRP A 201 -6.20 -0.62 -3.80
CA TRP A 201 -5.45 -1.16 -4.93
C TRP A 201 -4.45 -0.11 -5.42
N ASN A 202 -3.16 -0.38 -5.31
CA ASN A 202 -2.13 0.46 -5.90
C ASN A 202 -1.49 -0.28 -7.07
N LEU A 203 -1.68 0.24 -8.28
CA LEU A 203 -1.18 -0.35 -9.51
C LEU A 203 -0.16 0.60 -10.13
N ALA A 204 1.09 0.17 -10.27
CA ALA A 204 2.14 0.90 -10.93
C ALA A 204 2.60 0.15 -12.17
N PHE A 205 2.66 0.86 -13.30
CA PHE A 205 2.98 0.29 -14.60
C PHE A 205 4.15 1.02 -15.21
N VAL A 206 5.11 0.26 -15.67
CA VAL A 206 6.21 0.76 -16.49
C VAL A 206 5.98 0.33 -17.92
N ASN A 207 5.89 1.32 -18.79
CA ASN A 207 6.11 1.09 -20.21
C ASN A 207 7.62 1.03 -20.43
N THR A 208 8.21 -0.16 -20.52
CA THR A 208 9.60 -0.28 -21.02
C THR A 208 9.53 -0.68 -22.48
N PRO A 209 10.04 0.06 -23.46
CA PRO A 209 9.92 -0.34 -24.84
C PRO A 209 10.93 -1.45 -25.13
N GLY A 210 10.76 -2.15 -26.25
CA GLY A 210 11.96 -2.61 -26.94
C GLY A 210 12.74 -1.35 -27.37
N VAL A 211 14.06 -1.38 -27.39
CA VAL A 211 14.92 -0.25 -27.76
C VAL A 211 14.35 0.49 -28.99
N SER A 212 13.79 1.71 -28.82
CA SER A 212 13.30 2.68 -29.84
C SER A 212 11.93 3.36 -29.57
N GLY A 213 11.28 3.16 -28.40
CA GLY A 213 10.00 3.83 -28.11
C GLY A 213 10.13 5.34 -27.83
N VAL A 214 9.30 6.17 -28.47
CA VAL A 214 9.22 7.61 -28.18
C VAL A 214 8.31 7.82 -26.96
N LEU A 215 8.77 8.60 -25.99
CA LEU A 215 7.97 9.00 -24.83
C LEU A 215 6.77 9.82 -25.30
N THR A 216 5.58 9.54 -24.76
CA THR A 216 4.38 10.34 -25.07
C THR A 216 4.04 11.23 -23.86
N PRO A 217 4.23 12.56 -23.96
CA PRO A 217 3.76 13.50 -22.96
C PRO A 217 2.27 13.31 -22.66
N VAL A 218 1.87 13.51 -21.40
CA VAL A 218 0.50 13.23 -20.96
C VAL A 218 -0.54 14.07 -21.72
N ASP A 219 -0.20 15.32 -22.05
CA ASP A 219 -1.04 16.25 -22.82
C ASP A 219 -1.23 15.83 -24.29
N LYS A 220 -0.34 14.98 -24.81
CA LYS A 220 -0.40 14.42 -26.17
C LYS A 220 -1.02 13.02 -26.20
N MET A 221 -1.33 12.43 -25.05
CA MET A 221 -1.96 11.12 -24.98
C MET A 221 -3.39 11.20 -25.51
N ARG A 222 -3.77 10.30 -26.43
CA ARG A 222 -5.15 10.26 -26.95
C ARG A 222 -6.11 9.88 -25.82
N LEU A 223 -7.26 10.53 -25.78
CA LEU A 223 -8.33 10.24 -24.80
C LEU A 223 -8.72 8.77 -24.77
N LEU A 224 -8.74 8.09 -25.93
CA LEU A 224 -9.03 6.66 -26.01
C LEU A 224 -7.97 5.78 -25.34
N ASP A 225 -6.69 6.14 -25.48
CA ASP A 225 -5.60 5.40 -24.84
C ASP A 225 -5.62 5.61 -23.32
N LEU A 226 -5.75 6.87 -22.89
CA LEU A 226 -5.84 7.22 -21.48
C LEU A 226 -7.07 6.57 -20.83
N GLY A 227 -8.23 6.61 -21.50
CA GLY A 227 -9.43 5.91 -21.06
C GLY A 227 -9.25 4.39 -20.97
N SER A 228 -8.45 3.79 -21.83
CA SER A 228 -8.13 2.35 -21.75
C SER A 228 -7.24 2.03 -20.56
N LEU A 229 -6.24 2.87 -20.28
CA LEU A 229 -5.36 2.74 -19.11
C LEU A 229 -6.13 2.94 -17.79
N VAL A 230 -6.95 3.98 -17.70
CA VAL A 230 -7.76 4.30 -16.51
C VAL A 230 -8.75 3.18 -16.17
N LYS A 231 -9.34 2.53 -17.20
CA LYS A 231 -10.29 1.41 -17.02
C LYS A 231 -9.69 0.22 -16.30
N VAL A 232 -8.36 0.04 -16.30
CA VAL A 232 -7.69 -1.05 -15.57
C VAL A 232 -8.06 -1.01 -14.09
N LEU A 233 -7.99 0.16 -13.47
CA LEU A 233 -8.33 0.31 -12.05
C LEU A 233 -9.76 0.80 -11.83
N PHE A 234 -10.22 1.74 -12.66
CA PHE A 234 -11.49 2.44 -12.53
C PHE A 234 -12.40 2.14 -13.74
N PRO A 235 -13.04 0.95 -13.79
CA PRO A 235 -13.86 0.55 -14.93
C PRO A 235 -15.07 1.48 -15.15
N LYS A 236 -15.55 2.12 -14.09
CA LYS A 236 -16.63 3.12 -14.10
C LYS A 236 -16.09 4.50 -13.71
N HIS A 237 -15.36 5.13 -14.61
CA HIS A 237 -14.86 6.50 -14.43
C HIS A 237 -15.69 7.50 -15.26
N GLY A 238 -15.70 8.76 -14.83
CA GLY A 238 -16.35 9.84 -15.58
C GLY A 238 -15.61 10.17 -16.88
N ALA A 239 -16.21 11.06 -17.68
CA ALA A 239 -15.57 11.54 -18.90
C ALA A 239 -14.22 12.20 -18.60
N ILE A 240 -13.21 11.85 -19.39
CA ILE A 240 -11.87 12.44 -19.29
C ILE A 240 -11.85 13.73 -20.10
N THR A 241 -11.43 14.82 -19.48
CA THR A 241 -11.22 16.12 -20.14
C THR A 241 -9.80 16.60 -19.86
N PHE A 242 -9.20 17.40 -20.73
CA PHE A 242 -7.91 18.05 -20.45
C PHE A 242 -8.16 19.50 -20.07
N ARG A 243 -7.53 19.98 -18.99
CA ARG A 243 -7.60 21.38 -18.58
C ARG A 243 -6.20 21.90 -18.21
N PRO A 244 -5.92 23.17 -18.50
CA PRO A 244 -4.67 23.80 -18.07
C PRO A 244 -4.68 23.98 -16.55
N GLU A 245 -3.62 23.48 -15.91
CA GLU A 245 -3.39 23.60 -14.48
C GLU A 245 -1.88 23.79 -14.27
N GLU A 246 -1.48 24.91 -13.65
CA GLU A 246 -0.06 25.25 -13.40
C GLU A 246 0.82 25.23 -14.66
N GLY A 247 0.25 25.64 -15.81
CA GLY A 247 0.98 25.68 -17.09
C GLY A 247 1.04 24.34 -17.83
N VAL A 248 0.41 23.28 -17.30
CA VAL A 248 0.36 21.95 -17.92
C VAL A 248 -1.09 21.55 -18.21
N ASN A 249 -1.37 21.02 -19.40
CA ASN A 249 -2.68 20.43 -19.69
C ASN A 249 -2.78 19.05 -19.02
N LYS A 250 -3.44 18.98 -17.86
CA LYS A 250 -3.60 17.74 -17.08
C LYS A 250 -4.97 17.10 -17.36
N PRO A 251 -5.06 15.76 -17.38
CA PRO A 251 -6.35 15.10 -17.51
C PRO A 251 -7.14 15.24 -16.21
N GLN A 252 -8.38 15.67 -16.33
CA GLN A 252 -9.36 15.85 -15.28
C GLN A 252 -10.44 14.78 -15.43
N ILE A 253 -10.59 13.98 -14.38
CA ILE A 253 -11.58 12.91 -14.31
C ILE A 253 -12.43 13.15 -13.06
N PRO A 254 -13.77 13.25 -13.19
CA PRO A 254 -14.63 13.51 -12.05
C PRO A 254 -14.37 12.56 -10.87
N ASN A 255 -14.23 13.12 -9.67
CA ASN A 255 -13.98 12.41 -8.41
C ASN A 255 -12.65 11.66 -8.31
N LEU A 256 -11.73 11.86 -9.25
CA LEU A 256 -10.37 11.34 -9.18
C LEU A 256 -9.36 12.49 -9.12
N THR A 257 -8.27 12.26 -8.41
CA THR A 257 -7.13 13.18 -8.37
C THR A 257 -6.09 12.71 -9.36
N THR A 258 -5.72 13.59 -10.29
CA THR A 258 -4.64 13.34 -11.25
C THR A 258 -3.39 14.10 -10.80
N THR A 259 -2.27 13.41 -10.81
CA THR A 259 -0.95 13.97 -10.59
C THR A 259 -0.08 13.69 -11.81
N VAL A 260 0.61 14.70 -12.33
CA VAL A 260 1.61 14.55 -13.41
C VAL A 260 2.97 14.88 -12.81
N PHE A 261 3.98 14.08 -13.11
CA PHE A 261 5.31 14.20 -12.52
C PHE A 261 6.42 13.77 -13.51
N GLY A 262 7.67 14.01 -13.13
CA GLY A 262 8.84 13.89 -14.00
C GLY A 262 9.10 15.14 -14.83
N GLU A 263 10.35 15.35 -15.24
CA GLU A 263 10.79 16.56 -15.97
C GLU A 263 10.05 16.73 -17.32
N ASP A 264 9.79 15.61 -18.00
CA ASP A 264 9.16 15.59 -19.32
C ASP A 264 7.62 15.51 -19.26
N LEU A 265 7.03 15.49 -18.06
CA LEU A 265 5.57 15.41 -17.85
C LEU A 265 4.92 14.20 -18.55
N THR A 266 5.65 13.09 -18.63
CA THR A 266 5.21 11.84 -19.28
C THR A 266 4.62 10.84 -18.30
N ASN A 267 4.88 11.01 -17.00
CA ASN A 267 4.36 10.14 -15.96
C ASN A 267 3.14 10.75 -15.31
N PHE A 268 2.23 9.89 -14.86
CA PHE A 268 1.10 10.34 -14.11
C PHE A 268 0.57 9.28 -13.16
N SER A 269 -0.15 9.75 -12.16
CA SER A 269 -0.96 8.93 -11.27
C SER A 269 -2.40 9.43 -11.28
N ILE A 270 -3.36 8.52 -11.24
CA ILE A 270 -4.78 8.81 -11.09
C ILE A 270 -5.25 8.05 -9.85
N THR A 271 -5.79 8.79 -8.89
CA THR A 271 -6.08 8.26 -7.56
C THR A 271 -7.53 8.55 -7.16
N ASN A 272 -8.16 7.52 -6.60
CA ASN A 272 -9.28 7.67 -5.69
C ASN A 272 -8.80 7.21 -4.31
N PHE A 273 -8.64 8.14 -3.37
CA PHE A 273 -8.12 7.84 -2.04
C PHE A 273 -9.00 6.94 -1.18
N ASN A 274 -10.16 6.48 -1.68
CA ASN A 274 -11.00 5.45 -1.05
C ASN A 274 -10.97 4.10 -1.77
N ALA A 275 -10.32 3.99 -2.93
CA ALA A 275 -10.35 2.78 -3.75
C ALA A 275 -8.96 2.34 -4.26
N GLY A 276 -8.09 3.29 -4.60
CA GLY A 276 -6.78 2.96 -5.13
C GLY A 276 -6.10 4.04 -5.97
N THR A 277 -4.89 3.74 -6.38
CA THR A 277 -4.05 4.57 -7.26
C THR A 277 -3.61 3.75 -8.47
N PHE A 278 -3.76 4.34 -9.65
CA PHE A 278 -3.16 3.90 -10.90
C PHE A 278 -1.96 4.81 -11.16
N THR A 279 -0.77 4.27 -11.41
CA THR A 279 0.45 5.03 -11.72
C THR A 279 1.06 4.51 -13.00
N PHE A 280 1.31 5.39 -13.95
CA PHE A 280 1.92 5.07 -15.24
C PHE A 280 3.23 5.84 -15.41
N MET A 281 4.30 5.09 -15.66
CA MET A 281 5.65 5.63 -15.80
C MET A 281 6.22 5.32 -17.20
N GLN A 282 6.78 6.36 -17.83
CA GLN A 282 7.38 6.35 -19.17
C GLN A 282 8.80 6.95 -19.18
N ASP A 283 9.07 8.04 -18.47
CA ASP A 283 10.39 8.73 -18.48
C ASP A 283 11.57 7.82 -18.06
N THR A 284 11.24 6.78 -17.32
CA THR A 284 12.18 5.83 -16.73
C THR A 284 12.74 4.82 -17.72
N ILE A 285 12.30 4.82 -18.98
CA ILE A 285 12.73 3.92 -20.07
C ILE A 285 14.24 3.84 -20.29
N TYR A 286 14.97 4.94 -20.09
CA TYR A 286 16.41 5.02 -20.35
C TYR A 286 17.28 4.95 -19.08
N GLN A 287 16.68 4.74 -17.90
CA GLN A 287 17.41 4.78 -16.64
C GLN A 287 17.81 3.37 -16.14
N PRO A 288 19.10 3.13 -15.79
CA PRO A 288 19.56 1.82 -15.31
C PRO A 288 18.97 1.40 -13.96
N ASN A 289 18.43 2.34 -13.16
CA ASN A 289 17.81 2.08 -11.85
C ASN A 289 16.27 2.21 -11.86
N LEU A 290 15.67 2.21 -13.06
CA LEU A 290 14.25 2.33 -13.35
C LEU A 290 13.36 1.49 -12.40
N GLU A 291 13.66 0.20 -12.30
CA GLU A 291 12.88 -0.74 -11.53
C GLU A 291 12.81 -0.35 -10.05
N ALA A 292 13.93 0.10 -9.48
CA ALA A 292 13.99 0.52 -8.08
C ALA A 292 13.18 1.80 -7.84
N GLN A 293 13.20 2.76 -8.77
CA GLN A 293 12.45 4.01 -8.64
C GLN A 293 10.94 3.80 -8.70
N VAL A 294 10.46 2.98 -9.65
CA VAL A 294 9.03 2.65 -9.77
C VAL A 294 8.54 1.96 -8.51
N MET A 295 9.29 0.95 -8.04
CA MET A 295 8.95 0.24 -6.81
C MET A 295 8.95 1.18 -5.60
N CYS A 296 9.92 2.10 -5.51
CA CYS A 296 10.00 3.08 -4.44
C CYS A 296 8.77 4.01 -4.47
N TYR A 297 8.44 4.59 -5.62
CA TYR A 297 7.28 5.47 -5.78
C TYR A 297 5.98 4.75 -5.41
N ALA A 298 5.76 3.55 -5.94
CA ALA A 298 4.55 2.77 -5.65
C ALA A 298 4.46 2.41 -4.16
N LYS A 299 5.56 1.96 -3.55
CA LYS A 299 5.60 1.68 -2.11
C LYS A 299 5.33 2.92 -1.28
N ASN A 300 5.87 4.08 -1.64
CA ASN A 300 5.59 5.35 -0.97
C ASN A 300 4.10 5.69 -1.03
N VAL A 301 3.45 5.59 -2.19
CA VAL A 301 2.00 5.84 -2.30
C VAL A 301 1.22 4.89 -1.39
N CYS A 302 1.55 3.59 -1.41
CA CYS A 302 0.90 2.58 -0.57
C CYS A 302 1.10 2.86 0.93
N ASP A 303 2.33 3.13 1.36
CA ASP A 303 2.69 3.39 2.75
C ASP A 303 2.04 4.69 3.24
N CYS A 304 2.05 5.75 2.42
CA CYS A 304 1.41 7.02 2.75
C CYS A 304 -0.10 6.85 2.91
N THR A 305 -0.75 6.17 1.95
CA THR A 305 -2.18 5.90 2.00
C THR A 305 -2.55 5.10 3.23
N TRP A 306 -1.83 4.00 3.48
CA TRP A 306 -2.05 3.17 4.65
C TRP A 306 -1.90 3.96 5.95
N LEU A 307 -0.81 4.72 6.08
CA LEU A 307 -0.51 5.48 7.29
C LEU A 307 -1.57 6.56 7.56
N CYS A 308 -1.91 7.34 6.54
CA CYS A 308 -2.94 8.37 6.62
C CYS A 308 -4.29 7.80 7.02
N GLU A 309 -4.76 6.78 6.31
CA GLU A 309 -6.06 6.16 6.56
C GLU A 309 -6.11 5.43 7.91
N GLN A 310 -5.03 4.76 8.33
CA GLN A 310 -4.94 4.13 9.66
C GLN A 310 -5.15 5.16 10.77
N TRP A 311 -4.50 6.33 10.69
CA TRP A 311 -4.67 7.39 11.69
C TRP A 311 -6.05 8.06 11.62
N ILE A 312 -6.58 8.28 10.42
CA ILE A 312 -7.95 8.80 10.23
C ILE A 312 -8.98 7.86 10.86
N ASN A 313 -8.88 6.56 10.57
CA ASN A 313 -9.80 5.55 11.08
C ASN A 313 -9.64 5.37 12.59
N TYR A 314 -8.40 5.34 13.09
CA TYR A 314 -8.14 5.29 14.52
C TYR A 314 -8.73 6.49 15.26
N LYS A 315 -8.55 7.73 14.77
CA LYS A 315 -9.15 8.93 15.36
C LYS A 315 -10.68 8.85 15.42
N LYS A 316 -11.33 8.42 14.32
CA LYS A 316 -12.79 8.25 14.28
C LYS A 316 -13.26 7.26 15.36
N LEU A 317 -12.62 6.11 15.45
CA LEU A 317 -13.00 5.08 16.43
C LEU A 317 -12.68 5.50 17.88
N ALA A 318 -11.54 6.17 18.10
CA ALA A 318 -11.13 6.69 19.40
C ALA A 318 -12.08 7.74 19.96
N VAL A 319 -12.70 8.57 19.10
CA VAL A 319 -13.75 9.53 19.51
C VAL A 319 -15.02 8.80 19.95
N THR A 320 -15.35 7.67 19.32
CA THR A 320 -16.54 6.88 19.67
C THR A 320 -16.36 5.97 20.88
N ALA A 321 -15.12 5.56 21.16
CA ALA A 321 -14.75 4.81 22.37
C ALA A 321 -14.42 5.77 23.52
N THR A 322 -14.47 5.32 24.77
CA THR A 322 -14.13 6.14 25.95
C THR A 322 -12.72 6.75 25.79
N SER A 323 -12.67 8.02 25.42
CA SER A 323 -11.44 8.77 25.15
C SER A 323 -10.62 8.91 26.44
N THR A 324 -9.40 8.38 26.43
CA THR A 324 -8.44 8.50 27.54
C THR A 324 -7.35 9.51 27.19
N PRO A 325 -6.67 10.12 28.17
CA PRO A 325 -5.53 11.00 27.91
C PRO A 325 -4.44 10.33 27.06
N GLN A 326 -4.19 9.03 27.28
CA GLN A 326 -3.23 8.26 26.50
C GLN A 326 -3.63 8.16 25.02
N VAL A 327 -4.90 7.85 24.74
CA VAL A 327 -5.43 7.78 23.37
C VAL A 327 -5.37 9.15 22.70
N ASN A 328 -5.76 10.22 23.39
CA ASN A 328 -5.73 11.57 22.85
C ASN A 328 -4.31 12.06 22.53
N ASN A 329 -3.36 11.80 23.41
CA ASN A 329 -1.95 12.13 23.17
C ASN A 329 -1.41 11.36 21.97
N LEU A 330 -1.75 10.07 21.84
CA LEU A 330 -1.29 9.26 20.71
C LEU A 330 -1.89 9.75 19.38
N VAL A 331 -3.18 10.10 19.35
CA VAL A 331 -3.81 10.72 18.17
C VAL A 331 -3.12 12.04 17.83
N LYS A 332 -2.88 12.90 18.83
CA LYS A 332 -2.20 14.19 18.62
C LYS A 332 -0.80 13.99 18.05
N ASP A 333 -0.02 13.07 18.61
CA ASP A 333 1.35 12.77 18.16
C ASP A 333 1.37 12.20 16.74
N GLY A 334 0.42 11.31 16.41
CA GLY A 334 0.29 10.72 15.08
C GLY A 334 -0.06 11.74 14.00
N PHE A 335 -1.02 12.64 14.27
CA PHE A 335 -1.41 13.69 13.32
C PHE A 335 -0.34 14.78 13.20
N ALA A 336 0.34 15.14 14.28
CA ALA A 336 1.50 16.03 14.22
C ALA A 336 2.61 15.45 13.33
N ALA A 337 2.83 14.13 13.39
CA ALA A 337 3.77 13.42 12.53
C ALA A 337 3.35 13.43 11.07
N LEU A 338 2.06 13.20 10.78
CA LEU A 338 1.52 13.25 9.42
C LEU A 338 1.67 14.64 8.80
N LYS A 339 1.39 15.69 9.56
CA LYS A 339 1.62 17.07 9.15
C LYS A 339 3.11 17.38 8.93
N GLY A 340 3.98 16.83 9.76
CA GLY A 340 5.42 16.91 9.54
C GLY A 340 5.83 16.20 8.24
N LEU A 341 5.24 15.04 7.95
CA LEU A 341 5.53 14.23 6.77
C LEU A 341 5.13 14.95 5.48
N GLU A 342 3.98 15.62 5.45
CA GLU A 342 3.50 16.45 4.33
C GLU A 342 4.58 17.41 3.82
N ASN A 343 5.28 18.10 4.74
CA ASN A 343 6.31 19.08 4.40
C ASN A 343 7.60 18.48 3.83
N HIS A 344 7.82 17.18 3.96
CA HIS A 344 9.09 16.53 3.60
C HIS A 344 8.98 15.53 2.44
N LEU A 345 7.76 15.14 2.07
CA LEU A 345 7.54 14.22 0.95
C LEU A 345 7.65 14.93 -0.38
N ARG A 346 8.40 14.32 -1.29
CA ARG A 346 8.52 14.78 -2.70
C ARG A 346 7.59 14.04 -3.65
N ASN A 347 7.05 12.89 -3.24
CA ASN A 347 6.12 12.12 -4.05
C ASN A 347 4.82 12.92 -4.27
N GLU A 348 4.58 13.31 -5.52
CA GLU A 348 3.53 14.24 -5.90
C GLU A 348 2.13 13.66 -5.66
N THR A 349 1.97 12.33 -5.77
CA THR A 349 0.69 11.67 -5.44
C THR A 349 0.41 11.70 -3.94
N CYS A 350 1.45 11.52 -3.12
CA CYS A 350 1.32 11.66 -1.67
C CYS A 350 1.01 13.12 -1.28
N GLN A 351 1.64 14.11 -1.92
CA GLN A 351 1.32 15.52 -1.70
C GLN A 351 -0.15 15.82 -2.05
N ALA A 352 -0.64 15.28 -3.17
CA ALA A 352 -2.05 15.41 -3.56
C ALA A 352 -3.00 14.73 -2.56
N PHE A 353 -2.57 13.64 -1.90
CA PHE A 353 -3.30 13.05 -0.77
C PHE A 353 -3.48 14.08 0.34
N PHE A 354 -2.39 14.69 0.82
CA PHE A 354 -2.45 15.66 1.92
C PHE A 354 -3.29 16.89 1.54
N ALA A 355 -3.13 17.42 0.32
CA ALA A 355 -3.90 18.56 -0.17
C ALA A 355 -5.41 18.28 -0.26
N SER A 356 -5.81 17.06 -0.63
CA SER A 356 -7.23 16.67 -0.70
C SER A 356 -7.85 16.41 0.66
N HIS A 357 -7.04 16.07 1.67
CA HIS A 357 -7.48 15.79 3.03
C HIS A 357 -7.17 16.96 3.98
N LYS A 358 -7.85 18.10 3.76
CA LYS A 358 -7.79 19.31 4.61
C LYS A 358 -8.14 19.10 6.11
N LYS A 359 -8.34 17.86 6.55
CA LYS A 359 -8.75 17.45 7.91
C LYS A 359 -7.60 16.89 8.76
N PHE A 360 -6.36 16.91 8.26
CA PHE A 360 -5.19 16.58 9.07
C PHE A 360 -4.87 17.66 10.11
#